data_AF-A0AAW3AZR0-F1
#
_entry.id   AF-A0AAW3AZR0-F1
#
_cell.length_a   1.000
_cell.length_b   1.000
_cell.length_c   1.000
_cell.angle_alpha   90.00
_cell.angle_beta   90.00
_cell.angle_gamma   90.00
#
_symmetry.space_group_name_H-M   'P 1'
#
loop_
_entity.id
_entity.type
_entity.pdbx_description
1 polymer ?
#
loop_
_entity_poly.entity_id
_entity_poly.type
_entity_poly.pdbx_seq_one_letter_code
_entity_poly.pdbx_strand_id
1 'polypeptide(L)'
;MPLPQNQDDFSAYAEIDLPTETRVDAIRRTAIASQEWVACEKVHGTNFAIYLLNESEVRFAKRSGIMDPNENFFGYHLLIDDFTAQVRALCELLKRKYGVTGRMGRVVLHGELFGAKYTHPLVPKSAKWCVLPNKKRVPISGVEIQSEAFPQYSPELHYFAFDIKYSVSGAEEAMVLLPFDDFTEVCSQVPHLLYAKPLVRGTLDECLAFDVENFITPLPALLGLGNYPLEGNLAEGVVIRHVRRGDPAVESSGVSTIIKLRCSSFMELKHPGKQQELKATFLDTVRAGALQRMRGGKKVTVLTDAMLPKLEAAANALLLNNVSKGRLNNVLSKIGREPLLSSEVQEEDVVLMLAQDALKDFLKETDPVVLNTSLSFRKALIRSVYFAAEDLLRGEWKRIMERERASQTEIDAAIAALEKEEAQ
;
A
#
# COMPACT_ATOMS: atom_id res chain seq x y z
N MET A 1 -26.00 23.38 6.21
CA MET A 1 -26.15 23.81 4.80
C MET A 1 -27.29 23.01 4.21
N PRO A 2 -28.24 23.64 3.48
CA PRO A 2 -29.21 22.89 2.70
C PRO A 2 -28.45 22.00 1.72
N LEU A 3 -28.86 20.74 1.59
CA LEU A 3 -28.35 19.84 0.57
C LEU A 3 -28.63 20.46 -0.81
N PRO A 4 -27.75 20.28 -1.82
CA PRO A 4 -28.08 20.66 -3.19
C PRO A 4 -29.48 20.15 -3.56
N GLN A 5 -30.27 20.98 -4.23
CA GLN A 5 -31.69 20.72 -4.50
C GLN A 5 -31.95 19.43 -5.31
N ASN A 6 -30.94 18.89 -5.99
CA ASN A 6 -31.02 17.61 -6.69
C ASN A 6 -30.04 16.60 -6.06
N GLN A 7 -30.58 15.52 -5.49
CA GLN A 7 -29.84 14.38 -4.94
C GLN A 7 -30.24 13.07 -5.63
N ASP A 8 -30.86 13.14 -6.81
CA ASP A 8 -31.40 11.97 -7.52
C ASP A 8 -30.28 11.01 -7.97
N ASP A 9 -29.07 11.53 -8.14
CA ASP A 9 -27.87 10.76 -8.46
C ASP A 9 -27.13 10.21 -7.23
N PHE A 10 -27.50 10.63 -6.01
CA PHE A 10 -26.79 10.23 -4.80
C PHE A 10 -27.19 8.83 -4.34
N SER A 11 -26.19 7.94 -4.24
CA SER A 11 -26.31 6.61 -3.65
C SER A 11 -25.67 6.60 -2.26
N ALA A 12 -26.49 6.44 -1.22
CA ALA A 12 -25.98 6.34 0.14
C ALA A 12 -25.11 5.09 0.32
N TYR A 13 -23.93 5.26 0.92
CA TYR A 13 -23.10 4.12 1.29
C TYR A 13 -23.58 3.53 2.62
N ALA A 14 -23.77 2.21 2.65
CA ALA A 14 -24.31 1.52 3.81
C ALA A 14 -23.41 1.66 5.04
N GLU A 15 -24.02 1.84 6.21
CA GLU A 15 -23.28 1.73 7.47
C GLU A 15 -22.81 0.29 7.66
N ILE A 16 -21.63 0.13 8.25
CA ILE A 16 -21.09 -1.18 8.59
C ILE A 16 -21.27 -1.38 10.09
N ASP A 17 -22.03 -2.39 10.46
CA ASP A 17 -22.27 -2.75 11.85
C ASP A 17 -21.05 -3.41 12.49
N LEU A 18 -20.89 -3.23 13.80
CA LEU A 18 -20.07 -4.14 14.59
C LEU A 18 -20.73 -5.53 14.52
N PRO A 19 -19.96 -6.62 14.35
CA PRO A 19 -20.57 -7.94 14.31
C PRO A 19 -21.11 -8.27 15.70
N THR A 20 -22.40 -8.44 15.85
CA THR A 20 -22.93 -9.10 17.05
C THR A 20 -22.70 -10.60 16.90
N GLU A 21 -22.64 -11.33 18.02
CA GLU A 21 -22.57 -12.81 17.99
C GLU A 21 -23.72 -13.38 17.12
N THR A 22 -24.93 -12.85 17.29
CA THR A 22 -26.10 -13.19 16.49
C THR A 22 -25.91 -12.99 14.99
N ARG A 23 -25.23 -11.91 14.57
CA ARG A 23 -24.97 -11.64 13.15
C ARG A 23 -23.93 -12.57 12.58
N VAL A 24 -22.85 -12.82 13.32
CA VAL A 24 -21.81 -13.76 12.86
C VAL A 24 -22.39 -15.17 12.78
N ASP A 25 -23.20 -15.58 13.74
CA ASP A 25 -23.87 -16.87 13.73
C ASP A 25 -24.91 -16.99 12.61
N ALA A 26 -25.62 -15.90 12.29
CA ALA A 26 -26.51 -15.88 11.12
C ALA A 26 -25.72 -16.15 9.83
N ILE A 27 -24.54 -15.52 9.66
CA ILE A 27 -23.67 -15.78 8.51
C ILE A 27 -23.16 -17.23 8.52
N ARG A 28 -22.72 -17.75 9.67
CA ARG A 28 -22.23 -19.14 9.85
C ARG A 28 -23.27 -20.21 9.54
N ARG A 29 -24.56 -19.93 9.75
CA ARG A 29 -25.66 -20.84 9.41
C ARG A 29 -25.87 -20.98 7.90
N THR A 30 -25.25 -20.11 7.10
CA THR A 30 -25.29 -20.18 5.64
C THR A 30 -23.99 -20.78 5.09
N ALA A 31 -24.04 -21.25 3.84
CA ALA A 31 -22.84 -21.72 3.14
C ALA A 31 -21.85 -20.60 2.79
N ILE A 32 -22.17 -19.32 3.02
CA ILE A 32 -21.29 -18.21 2.62
C ILE A 32 -20.16 -17.99 3.62
N ALA A 33 -20.27 -18.46 4.87
CA ALA A 33 -19.21 -18.31 5.88
C ALA A 33 -17.92 -19.09 5.51
N SER A 34 -18.07 -20.23 4.82
CA SER A 34 -16.97 -21.05 4.34
C SER A 34 -16.46 -20.67 2.94
N GLN A 35 -17.12 -19.72 2.27
CA GLN A 35 -16.62 -19.12 1.02
C GLN A 35 -15.48 -18.12 1.32
N GLU A 36 -15.02 -17.41 0.30
CA GLU A 36 -13.93 -16.46 0.42
C GLU A 36 -14.37 -15.07 0.92
N TRP A 37 -13.63 -14.59 1.90
CA TRP A 37 -13.71 -13.29 2.55
C TRP A 37 -12.34 -12.64 2.55
N VAL A 38 -12.34 -11.32 2.69
CA VAL A 38 -11.12 -10.52 2.86
C VAL A 38 -11.30 -9.58 4.03
N ALA A 39 -10.22 -9.34 4.79
CA ALA A 39 -10.11 -8.23 5.72
C ALA A 39 -9.19 -7.16 5.12
N CYS A 40 -9.65 -5.92 5.08
CA CYS A 40 -8.87 -4.76 4.64
C CYS A 40 -8.77 -3.74 5.77
N GLU A 41 -7.74 -2.89 5.77
CA GLU A 41 -7.63 -1.82 6.75
C GLU A 41 -8.88 -0.94 6.73
N LYS A 42 -9.43 -0.66 7.91
CA LYS A 42 -10.45 0.36 8.08
C LYS A 42 -9.75 1.70 8.32
N VAL A 43 -9.71 2.54 7.29
CA VAL A 43 -9.16 3.89 7.38
C VAL A 43 -10.12 4.80 8.15
N HIS A 44 -9.56 5.61 9.05
CA HIS A 44 -10.27 6.54 9.91
C HIS A 44 -10.16 7.96 9.35
N GLY A 45 -11.07 8.32 8.46
CA GLY A 45 -11.13 9.62 7.83
C GLY A 45 -12.58 10.10 7.77
N THR A 46 -13.02 10.52 6.60
CA THR A 46 -14.44 10.78 6.34
C THR A 46 -14.88 10.12 5.05
N ASN A 47 -16.08 9.57 5.04
CA ASN A 47 -16.64 8.93 3.86
C ASN A 47 -16.70 9.92 2.70
N PHE A 48 -16.16 9.51 1.55
CA PHE A 48 -16.08 10.33 0.36
C PHE A 48 -16.31 9.49 -0.89
N ALA A 49 -17.08 10.01 -1.83
CA ALA A 49 -17.35 9.33 -3.08
C ALA A 49 -17.19 10.25 -4.28
N ILE A 50 -16.61 9.70 -5.35
CA ILE A 50 -16.39 10.36 -6.63
C ILE A 50 -17.36 9.73 -7.63
N TYR A 51 -18.24 10.56 -8.18
CA TYR A 51 -19.25 10.17 -9.14
C TYR A 51 -18.81 10.62 -10.53
N LEU A 52 -18.96 9.75 -11.52
CA LEU A 52 -18.92 10.09 -12.92
C LEU A 52 -20.30 9.77 -13.52
N LEU A 53 -21.01 10.82 -13.92
CA LEU A 53 -22.35 10.75 -14.49
C LEU A 53 -22.26 10.92 -16.01
N ASN A 54 -22.88 10.00 -16.74
CA ASN A 54 -22.97 9.98 -18.20
C ASN A 54 -21.61 10.15 -18.91
N GLU A 55 -20.52 9.68 -18.29
CA GLU A 55 -19.12 9.81 -18.74
C GLU A 55 -18.57 11.25 -18.81
N SER A 56 -19.38 12.27 -18.53
CA SER A 56 -18.98 13.68 -18.69
C SER A 56 -18.84 14.43 -17.39
N GLU A 57 -19.76 14.22 -16.46
CA GLU A 57 -19.95 15.06 -15.28
C GLU A 57 -19.36 14.41 -14.04
N VAL A 58 -18.41 15.08 -13.39
CA VAL A 58 -17.85 14.63 -12.11
C VAL A 58 -18.54 15.34 -10.95
N ARG A 59 -18.96 14.57 -9.96
CA ARG A 59 -19.56 15.05 -8.71
C ARG A 59 -18.87 14.40 -7.52
N PHE A 60 -18.90 15.10 -6.39
CA PHE A 60 -18.26 14.65 -5.15
C PHE A 60 -19.29 14.61 -4.04
N ALA A 61 -19.31 13.53 -3.28
CA ALA A 61 -20.25 13.33 -2.21
C ALA A 61 -19.54 13.05 -0.89
N LYS A 62 -20.12 13.59 0.18
CA LYS A 62 -19.87 13.14 1.56
C LYS A 62 -20.95 12.13 1.93
N ARG A 63 -20.86 11.59 3.14
CA ARG A 63 -21.84 10.61 3.66
C ARG A 63 -23.32 10.99 3.50
N SER A 64 -23.64 12.28 3.56
CA SER A 64 -25.03 12.77 3.56
C SER A 64 -25.52 13.25 2.20
N GLY A 65 -24.72 13.18 1.13
CA GLY A 65 -25.14 13.66 -0.19
C GLY A 65 -24.00 14.18 -1.07
N ILE A 66 -24.34 14.39 -2.35
CA ILE A 66 -23.53 15.17 -3.30
C ILE A 66 -23.40 16.59 -2.76
N MET A 67 -22.19 17.15 -2.82
CA MET A 67 -21.86 18.47 -2.28
C MET A 67 -21.98 19.57 -3.33
N ASP A 68 -22.25 20.79 -2.87
CA ASP A 68 -22.08 21.99 -3.70
C ASP A 68 -20.59 22.16 -4.05
N PRO A 69 -20.21 22.52 -5.29
CA PRO A 69 -18.82 22.75 -5.67
C PRO A 69 -18.08 23.80 -4.80
N ASN A 70 -18.80 24.72 -4.17
CA ASN A 70 -18.26 25.74 -3.27
C ASN A 70 -18.34 25.36 -1.78
N GLU A 71 -18.83 24.17 -1.45
CA GLU A 71 -18.79 23.67 -0.08
C GLU A 71 -17.35 23.30 0.31
N ASN A 72 -16.79 23.98 1.31
CA ASN A 72 -15.50 23.56 1.88
C ASN A 72 -15.66 22.29 2.71
N PHE A 73 -15.20 21.15 2.19
CA PHE A 73 -15.18 19.87 2.87
C PHE A 73 -13.74 19.34 2.99
N PHE A 74 -13.06 19.71 4.08
CA PHE A 74 -11.69 19.27 4.39
C PHE A 74 -10.66 19.51 3.27
N GLY A 75 -10.87 20.53 2.43
CA GLY A 75 -9.93 20.88 1.37
C GLY A 75 -9.82 19.90 0.20
N TYR A 76 -10.82 19.01 0.02
CA TYR A 76 -10.82 18.01 -1.07
C TYR A 76 -10.61 18.60 -2.46
N HIS A 77 -10.91 19.88 -2.66
CA HIS A 77 -10.66 20.62 -3.92
C HIS A 77 -9.22 20.50 -4.41
N LEU A 78 -8.26 20.30 -3.49
CA LEU A 78 -6.87 20.07 -3.84
C LEU A 78 -6.65 18.82 -4.71
N LEU A 79 -7.55 17.83 -4.59
CA LEU A 79 -7.43 16.52 -5.23
C LEU A 79 -8.40 16.33 -6.41
N ILE A 80 -9.15 17.37 -6.81
CA ILE A 80 -10.20 17.25 -7.86
C ILE A 80 -9.62 16.80 -9.20
N ASP A 81 -8.46 17.31 -9.59
CA ASP A 81 -7.85 16.97 -10.88
C ASP A 81 -7.45 15.49 -10.90
N ASP A 82 -6.83 15.01 -9.81
CA ASP A 82 -6.48 13.60 -9.62
C ASP A 82 -7.75 12.72 -9.64
N PHE A 83 -8.77 13.08 -8.87
CA PHE A 83 -10.05 12.34 -8.81
C PHE A 83 -10.73 12.27 -10.17
N THR A 84 -10.71 13.36 -10.93
CA THR A 84 -11.30 13.44 -12.27
C THR A 84 -10.57 12.53 -13.24
N ALA A 85 -9.24 12.53 -13.23
CA ALA A 85 -8.44 11.62 -14.05
C ALA A 85 -8.67 10.15 -13.66
N GLN A 86 -8.67 9.86 -12.36
CA GLN A 86 -8.85 8.52 -11.82
C GLN A 86 -10.21 7.90 -12.15
N VAL A 87 -11.31 8.63 -11.92
CA VAL A 87 -12.67 8.08 -12.18
C VAL A 87 -12.92 7.88 -13.68
N ARG A 88 -12.33 8.72 -14.55
CA ARG A 88 -12.40 8.55 -16.00
C ARG A 88 -11.60 7.32 -16.47
N ALA A 89 -10.37 7.16 -15.98
CA ALA A 89 -9.57 5.98 -16.27
C ALA A 89 -10.29 4.68 -15.81
N LEU A 90 -10.89 4.73 -14.63
CA LEU A 90 -11.67 3.64 -14.07
C LEU A 90 -12.90 3.29 -14.93
N CYS A 91 -13.64 4.30 -15.40
CA CYS A 91 -14.75 4.09 -16.33
C CYS A 91 -14.31 3.37 -17.61
N GLU A 92 -13.21 3.80 -18.22
CA GLU A 92 -12.67 3.16 -19.42
C GLU A 92 -12.24 1.71 -19.18
N LEU A 93 -11.60 1.44 -18.03
CA LEU A 93 -11.22 0.07 -17.64
C LEU A 93 -12.45 -0.82 -17.44
N LEU A 94 -13.50 -0.32 -16.79
CA LEU A 94 -14.76 -1.05 -16.60
C LEU A 94 -15.42 -1.37 -17.95
N LYS A 95 -15.48 -0.39 -18.87
CA LYS A 95 -16.06 -0.60 -20.21
C LYS A 95 -15.32 -1.68 -20.98
N ARG A 96 -13.99 -1.66 -20.94
CA ARG A 96 -13.16 -2.70 -21.59
C ARG A 96 -13.37 -4.07 -20.97
N LYS A 97 -13.31 -4.17 -19.64
CA LYS A 97 -13.41 -5.44 -18.90
C LYS A 97 -14.78 -6.12 -19.10
N TYR A 98 -15.86 -5.33 -19.08
CA TYR A 98 -17.23 -5.85 -19.20
C TYR A 98 -17.82 -5.73 -20.60
N GLY A 99 -17.04 -5.34 -21.61
CA GLY A 99 -17.49 -5.23 -22.99
C GLY A 99 -18.63 -4.22 -23.20
N VAL A 100 -18.69 -3.15 -22.40
CA VAL A 100 -19.73 -2.12 -22.51
C VAL A 100 -19.42 -1.24 -23.72
N THR A 101 -20.18 -1.45 -24.80
CA THR A 101 -20.05 -0.70 -26.06
C THR A 101 -20.83 0.62 -26.05
N GLY A 102 -21.82 0.74 -25.17
CA GLY A 102 -22.63 1.95 -24.98
C GLY A 102 -22.02 2.94 -24.01
N ARG A 103 -22.82 3.94 -23.65
CA ARG A 103 -22.48 4.91 -22.59
C ARG A 103 -22.63 4.24 -21.22
N MET A 104 -21.66 4.50 -20.34
CA MET A 104 -21.75 4.22 -18.91
C MET A 104 -22.52 5.36 -18.22
N GLY A 105 -23.76 5.10 -17.83
CA GLY A 105 -24.64 6.11 -17.23
C GLY A 105 -24.14 6.62 -15.87
N ARG A 106 -23.59 5.75 -15.02
CA ARG A 106 -23.10 6.14 -13.68
C ARG A 106 -21.94 5.25 -13.24
N VAL A 107 -20.87 5.86 -12.72
CA VAL A 107 -19.79 5.18 -12.01
C VAL A 107 -19.57 5.89 -10.68
N VAL A 108 -19.47 5.13 -9.60
CA VAL A 108 -19.27 5.66 -8.24
C VAL A 108 -18.08 4.96 -7.61
N LEU A 109 -17.02 5.72 -7.35
CA LEU A 109 -15.85 5.28 -6.61
C LEU A 109 -16.04 5.73 -5.15
N HIS A 110 -16.26 4.77 -4.25
CA HIS A 110 -16.38 4.99 -2.83
C HIS A 110 -15.05 4.79 -2.12
N GLY A 111 -14.77 5.66 -1.15
CA GLY A 111 -13.52 5.65 -0.41
C GLY A 111 -13.57 6.52 0.84
N GLU A 112 -12.42 6.63 1.47
CA GLU A 112 -12.21 7.45 2.65
C GLU A 112 -11.29 8.61 2.29
N LEU A 113 -11.73 9.85 2.54
CA LEU A 113 -10.85 11.02 2.52
C LEU A 113 -10.15 11.11 3.88
N PHE A 114 -8.82 11.12 3.88
CA PHE A 114 -8.02 10.99 5.11
C PHE A 114 -6.71 11.77 5.05
N GLY A 115 -5.98 11.84 6.17
CA GLY A 115 -4.70 12.52 6.27
C GLY A 115 -4.82 13.92 6.85
N ALA A 116 -4.00 14.86 6.35
CA ALA A 116 -3.82 16.22 6.87
C ALA A 116 -3.37 16.29 8.36
N LYS A 117 -2.89 15.17 8.92
CA LYS A 117 -2.43 15.07 10.31
C LYS A 117 -1.34 14.01 10.43
N TYR A 118 -0.15 14.44 10.83
CA TYR A 118 0.97 13.56 11.20
C TYR A 118 1.90 14.30 12.17
N THR A 119 1.88 13.93 13.44
CA THR A 119 2.55 14.66 14.52
C THR A 119 3.92 14.06 14.84
N HIS A 120 4.87 14.16 13.90
CA HIS A 120 6.25 13.75 14.11
C HIS A 120 7.19 14.98 14.04
N PRO A 121 8.16 15.17 14.95
CA PRO A 121 9.02 16.37 14.97
C PRO A 121 9.77 16.66 13.67
N LEU A 122 10.12 15.60 12.93
CA LEU A 122 10.84 15.69 11.65
C LEU A 122 9.93 15.73 10.41
N VAL A 123 8.60 15.69 10.59
CA VAL A 123 7.64 15.73 9.48
C VAL A 123 6.88 17.06 9.54
N PRO A 124 7.15 18.01 8.62
CA PRO A 124 6.45 19.29 8.61
C PRO A 124 4.97 19.10 8.24
N LYS A 125 4.13 20.04 8.70
CA LYS A 125 2.74 20.15 8.24
C LYS A 125 2.70 20.53 6.76
N SER A 126 1.59 20.24 6.08
CA SER A 126 1.41 20.60 4.68
C SER A 126 1.54 22.11 4.43
N ALA A 127 2.31 22.47 3.41
CA ALA A 127 2.40 23.84 2.91
C ALA A 127 1.34 24.16 1.85
N LYS A 128 0.53 23.17 1.44
CA LYS A 128 -0.44 23.31 0.34
C LYS A 128 -1.67 24.11 0.77
N TRP A 129 -2.29 24.74 -0.23
CA TRP A 129 -3.54 25.47 -0.10
C TRP A 129 -4.52 24.94 -1.14
N CYS A 130 -5.74 24.59 -0.71
CA CYS A 130 -6.82 24.34 -1.66
C CYS A 130 -7.45 25.68 -2.06
N VAL A 131 -7.97 25.74 -3.28
CA VAL A 131 -8.71 26.89 -3.81
C VAL A 131 -10.05 26.40 -4.33
N LEU A 132 -11.13 26.93 -3.76
CA LEU A 132 -12.49 26.61 -4.16
C LEU A 132 -12.86 27.36 -5.47
N PRO A 133 -13.91 26.94 -6.19
CA PRO A 133 -14.37 27.64 -7.41
C PRO A 133 -14.67 29.13 -7.17
N ASN A 134 -15.27 29.46 -6.02
CA ASN A 134 -15.50 30.84 -5.55
C ASN A 134 -14.24 31.59 -5.08
N LYS A 135 -13.04 31.06 -5.35
CA LYS A 135 -11.72 31.63 -5.00
C LYS A 135 -11.40 31.68 -3.50
N LYS A 136 -12.24 31.11 -2.63
CA LYS A 136 -11.89 30.93 -1.22
C LYS A 136 -10.70 29.98 -1.10
N ARG A 137 -9.72 30.35 -0.27
CA ARG A 137 -8.51 29.54 -0.03
C ARG A 137 -8.55 28.91 1.35
N VAL A 138 -8.12 27.65 1.45
CA VAL A 138 -8.05 26.90 2.72
C VAL A 138 -6.66 26.25 2.84
N PRO A 139 -5.90 26.50 3.91
CA PRO A 139 -4.61 25.84 4.11
C PRO A 139 -4.82 24.40 4.58
N ILE A 140 -4.10 23.44 3.97
CA ILE A 140 -4.21 22.03 4.36
C ILE A 140 -3.67 21.79 5.77
N SER A 141 -2.67 22.56 6.21
CA SER A 141 -2.16 22.51 7.60
C SER A 141 -3.19 22.86 8.68
N GLY A 142 -4.32 23.48 8.32
CA GLY A 142 -5.45 23.76 9.20
C GLY A 142 -6.63 22.79 9.05
N VAL A 143 -6.50 21.76 8.21
CA VAL A 143 -7.53 20.73 8.04
C VAL A 143 -7.39 19.69 9.15
N GLU A 144 -8.49 19.40 9.84
CA GLU A 144 -8.57 18.33 10.83
C GLU A 144 -9.79 17.45 10.51
N ILE A 145 -9.54 16.30 9.88
CA ILE A 145 -10.62 15.36 9.52
C ILE A 145 -11.07 14.57 10.75
N GLN A 146 -10.11 14.17 11.58
CA GLN A 146 -10.32 13.41 12.82
C GLN A 146 -9.42 13.95 13.93
N SER A 147 -9.96 14.02 15.15
CA SER A 147 -9.28 14.61 16.30
C SER A 147 -8.49 13.61 17.13
N GLU A 148 -8.73 12.30 16.96
CA GLU A 148 -8.06 11.25 17.73
C GLU A 148 -6.53 11.25 17.58
N ALA A 149 -5.84 10.74 18.61
CA ALA A 149 -4.38 10.67 18.64
C ALA A 149 -3.80 9.66 17.63
N PHE A 150 -4.55 8.60 17.32
CA PHE A 150 -4.25 7.60 16.31
C PHE A 150 -5.56 7.05 15.71
N PRO A 151 -5.51 6.42 14.52
CA PRO A 151 -4.37 6.42 13.59
C PRO A 151 -4.09 7.81 12.99
N GLN A 152 -2.82 8.07 12.72
CA GLN A 152 -2.35 9.21 11.92
C GLN A 152 -1.64 8.69 10.68
N TYR A 153 -1.86 9.38 9.56
CA TYR A 153 -1.53 8.81 8.25
C TYR A 153 -0.47 9.60 7.49
N SER A 154 -0.68 10.91 7.34
CA SER A 154 0.19 11.78 6.54
C SER A 154 -0.12 13.26 6.81
N PRO A 155 0.87 14.17 6.71
CA PRO A 155 0.60 15.61 6.76
C PRO A 155 -0.20 16.10 5.55
N GLU A 156 -0.26 15.33 4.46
CA GLU A 156 -0.99 15.66 3.24
C GLU A 156 -2.37 14.96 3.18
N LEU A 157 -3.27 15.51 2.38
CA LEU A 157 -4.60 14.95 2.13
C LEU A 157 -4.53 13.80 1.12
N HIS A 158 -5.25 12.72 1.38
CA HIS A 158 -5.27 11.52 0.55
C HIS A 158 -6.69 10.93 0.44
N TYR A 159 -6.86 10.04 -0.53
CA TYR A 159 -8.09 9.30 -0.76
C TYR A 159 -7.80 7.80 -0.85
N PHE A 160 -8.57 6.99 -0.13
CA PHE A 160 -8.42 5.53 -0.08
C PHE A 160 -9.69 4.84 -0.57
N ALA A 161 -9.67 4.32 -1.80
CA ALA A 161 -10.81 3.63 -2.38
C ALA A 161 -11.10 2.29 -1.68
N PHE A 162 -12.36 1.94 -1.48
CA PHE A 162 -12.76 0.65 -0.89
C PHE A 162 -13.94 -0.03 -1.60
N ASP A 163 -14.65 0.67 -2.48
CA ASP A 163 -15.73 0.10 -3.29
C ASP A 163 -15.90 0.84 -4.61
N ILE A 164 -16.36 0.13 -5.64
CA ILE A 164 -16.79 0.70 -6.91
C ILE A 164 -18.18 0.16 -7.24
N LYS A 165 -19.09 1.06 -7.61
CA LYS A 165 -20.37 0.71 -8.24
C LYS A 165 -20.45 1.30 -9.64
N TYR A 166 -21.18 0.65 -10.54
CA TYR A 166 -21.49 1.22 -11.85
C TYR A 166 -22.89 0.82 -12.31
N SER A 167 -23.46 1.62 -13.21
CA SER A 167 -24.73 1.35 -13.88
C SER A 167 -24.61 1.82 -15.33
N VAL A 168 -24.91 0.92 -16.27
CA VAL A 168 -24.90 1.26 -17.71
C VAL A 168 -26.06 2.20 -18.02
N SER A 169 -27.26 1.95 -17.48
CA SER A 169 -28.42 2.83 -17.66
C SER A 169 -28.32 4.12 -16.86
N GLY A 170 -27.53 4.12 -15.78
CA GLY A 170 -27.47 5.20 -14.79
C GLY A 170 -28.55 5.10 -13.70
N ALA A 171 -29.49 4.14 -13.79
CA ALA A 171 -30.51 3.95 -12.78
C ALA A 171 -29.96 3.28 -11.51
N GLU A 172 -30.50 3.64 -10.34
CA GLU A 172 -30.01 3.17 -9.03
C GLU A 172 -30.28 1.68 -8.82
N GLU A 173 -31.45 1.19 -9.26
CA GLU A 173 -31.83 -0.22 -9.23
C GLU A 173 -30.97 -1.11 -10.13
N ALA A 174 -30.25 -0.51 -11.09
CA ALA A 174 -29.33 -1.19 -11.99
C ALA A 174 -27.85 -1.06 -11.55
N MET A 175 -27.59 -0.51 -10.36
CA MET A 175 -26.24 -0.37 -9.83
C MET A 175 -25.65 -1.74 -9.49
N VAL A 176 -24.52 -2.06 -10.13
CA VAL A 176 -23.71 -3.25 -9.90
C VAL A 176 -22.53 -2.86 -9.02
N LEU A 177 -22.41 -3.53 -7.88
CA LEU A 177 -21.23 -3.44 -7.02
C LEU A 177 -20.14 -4.38 -7.57
N LEU A 178 -18.90 -3.88 -7.69
CA LEU A 178 -17.80 -4.73 -8.14
C LEU A 178 -17.46 -5.80 -7.08
N PRO A 179 -17.29 -7.07 -7.49
CA PRO A 179 -16.59 -8.06 -6.69
C PRO A 179 -15.19 -7.58 -6.32
N PHE A 180 -14.66 -8.05 -5.19
CA PHE A 180 -13.41 -7.57 -4.62
C PHE A 180 -12.22 -7.77 -5.57
N ASP A 181 -12.14 -8.91 -6.26
CA ASP A 181 -11.03 -9.20 -7.16
C ASP A 181 -11.04 -8.24 -8.37
N ASP A 182 -12.21 -8.01 -8.96
CA ASP A 182 -12.37 -7.02 -10.03
C ASP A 182 -12.09 -5.60 -9.56
N PHE A 183 -12.50 -5.25 -8.32
CA PHE A 183 -12.16 -3.98 -7.70
C PHE A 183 -10.64 -3.81 -7.60
N THR A 184 -9.91 -4.82 -7.12
CA THR A 184 -8.44 -4.75 -7.00
C THR A 184 -7.75 -4.68 -8.36
N GLU A 185 -8.21 -5.47 -9.32
CA GLU A 185 -7.66 -5.51 -10.68
C GLU A 185 -7.79 -4.14 -11.35
N VAL A 186 -8.98 -3.54 -11.32
CA VAL A 186 -9.23 -2.23 -11.94
C VAL A 186 -8.47 -1.13 -11.19
N CYS A 187 -8.54 -1.09 -9.85
CA CYS A 187 -7.83 -0.07 -9.06
C CYS A 187 -6.31 -0.13 -9.27
N SER A 188 -5.72 -1.33 -9.42
CA SER A 188 -4.28 -1.49 -9.63
C SER A 188 -3.75 -0.85 -10.92
N GLN A 189 -4.62 -0.65 -11.91
CA GLN A 189 -4.30 -0.04 -13.19
C GLN A 189 -4.54 1.47 -13.22
N VAL A 190 -5.12 2.05 -12.15
CA VAL A 190 -5.33 3.49 -12.04
C VAL A 190 -4.10 4.14 -11.38
N PRO A 191 -3.38 5.02 -12.08
CA PRO A 191 -2.19 5.67 -11.52
C PRO A 191 -2.48 6.42 -10.22
N HIS A 192 -1.60 6.24 -9.24
CA HIS A 192 -1.62 6.94 -7.94
C HIS A 192 -2.90 6.75 -7.10
N LEU A 193 -3.79 5.82 -7.46
CA LEU A 193 -4.96 5.50 -6.65
C LEU A 193 -4.56 4.59 -5.48
N LEU A 194 -4.77 5.07 -4.25
CA LEU A 194 -4.70 4.20 -3.07
C LEU A 194 -6.03 3.47 -2.93
N TYR A 195 -5.97 2.17 -2.63
CA TYR A 195 -7.15 1.33 -2.52
C TYR A 195 -6.98 0.22 -1.48
N ALA A 196 -8.11 -0.31 -1.03
CA ALA A 196 -8.20 -1.41 -0.07
C ALA A 196 -7.56 -2.68 -0.62
N LYS A 197 -6.49 -3.13 0.06
CA LYS A 197 -5.80 -4.39 -0.22
C LYS A 197 -6.08 -5.40 0.90
N PRO A 198 -6.16 -6.71 0.58
CA PRO A 198 -6.44 -7.71 1.59
C PRO A 198 -5.25 -7.87 2.54
N LEU A 199 -5.49 -7.62 3.83
CA LEU A 199 -4.58 -7.95 4.94
C LEU A 199 -4.62 -9.45 5.24
N VAL A 200 -5.77 -10.08 5.04
CA VAL A 200 -5.98 -11.52 5.08
C VAL A 200 -7.11 -11.88 4.11
N ARG A 201 -7.01 -13.07 3.50
CA ARG A 201 -8.03 -13.65 2.61
C ARG A 201 -8.20 -15.12 2.97
N GLY A 202 -9.44 -15.55 3.09
CA GLY A 202 -9.79 -16.91 3.51
C GLY A 202 -11.26 -17.02 3.87
N THR A 203 -11.61 -17.97 4.72
CA THR A 203 -12.95 -18.09 5.29
C THR A 203 -13.28 -16.90 6.22
N LEU A 204 -14.56 -16.77 6.60
CA LEU A 204 -14.99 -15.76 7.56
C LEU A 204 -14.22 -15.88 8.89
N ASP A 205 -14.06 -17.09 9.43
CA ASP A 205 -13.38 -17.30 10.71
C ASP A 205 -11.86 -16.99 10.60
N GLU A 206 -11.23 -17.27 9.47
CA GLU A 206 -9.82 -16.87 9.22
C GLU A 206 -9.66 -15.34 9.21
N CYS A 207 -10.63 -14.61 8.64
CA CYS A 207 -10.62 -13.15 8.63
C CYS A 207 -10.95 -12.57 10.02
N LEU A 208 -11.89 -13.17 10.75
CA LEU A 208 -12.25 -12.77 12.12
C LEU A 208 -11.13 -13.01 13.13
N ALA A 209 -10.21 -13.93 12.84
CA ALA A 209 -9.05 -14.21 13.68
C ALA A 209 -7.96 -13.12 13.63
N PHE A 210 -8.04 -12.17 12.69
CA PHE A 210 -7.06 -11.11 12.50
C PHE A 210 -6.82 -10.28 13.78
N ASP A 211 -5.55 -9.98 14.06
CA ASP A 211 -5.12 -9.31 15.30
C ASP A 211 -5.25 -7.78 15.23
N VAL A 212 -6.48 -7.28 15.34
CA VAL A 212 -6.73 -5.83 15.35
C VAL A 212 -6.09 -5.10 16.54
N GLU A 213 -5.85 -5.77 17.68
CA GLU A 213 -5.32 -5.14 18.89
C GLU A 213 -3.87 -4.67 18.74
N ASN A 214 -3.09 -5.36 17.89
CA ASN A 214 -1.69 -5.04 17.63
C ASN A 214 -1.45 -4.54 16.20
N PHE A 215 -2.52 -4.26 15.44
CA PHE A 215 -2.41 -3.86 14.04
C PHE A 215 -2.02 -2.38 13.93
N ILE A 216 -0.74 -2.13 13.64
CA ILE A 216 -0.20 -0.81 13.30
C ILE A 216 -0.58 -0.47 11.86
N THR A 217 -1.08 0.75 11.62
CA THR A 217 -1.45 1.15 10.24
C THR A 217 -0.22 1.12 9.32
N PRO A 218 -0.29 0.44 8.16
CA PRO A 218 0.79 0.43 7.17
C PRO A 218 0.83 1.72 6.33
N LEU A 219 -0.22 2.54 6.35
CA LEU A 219 -0.37 3.69 5.46
C LEU A 219 0.74 4.73 5.58
N PRO A 220 1.23 5.14 6.77
CA PRO A 220 2.34 6.08 6.86
C PRO A 220 3.57 5.63 6.07
N ALA A 221 3.93 4.35 6.17
CA ALA A 221 5.05 3.80 5.42
C ALA A 221 4.78 3.83 3.90
N LEU A 222 3.59 3.41 3.46
CA LEU A 222 3.18 3.48 2.05
C LEU A 222 3.17 4.91 1.49
N LEU A 223 3.00 5.91 2.37
CA LEU A 223 2.97 7.34 2.03
C LEU A 223 4.32 8.05 2.24
N GLY A 224 5.42 7.30 2.37
CA GLY A 224 6.78 7.85 2.45
C GLY A 224 7.24 8.26 3.85
N LEU A 225 6.51 7.85 4.90
CA LEU A 225 6.79 8.22 6.29
C LEU A 225 7.36 7.07 7.13
N GLY A 226 7.84 5.99 6.50
CA GLY A 226 8.36 4.81 7.20
C GLY A 226 9.58 5.08 8.09
N ASN A 227 10.33 6.16 7.84
CA ASN A 227 11.45 6.60 8.67
C ASN A 227 11.03 7.46 9.88
N TYR A 228 9.76 7.81 9.97
CA TYR A 228 9.22 8.74 10.97
C TYR A 228 8.09 8.07 11.77
N PRO A 229 8.31 6.90 12.37
CA PRO A 229 7.24 6.16 13.02
C PRO A 229 6.66 6.96 14.19
N LEU A 230 5.35 6.84 14.37
CA LEU A 230 4.66 7.30 15.56
C LEU A 230 4.46 6.11 16.50
N GLU A 231 4.85 6.27 17.77
CA GLU A 231 4.64 5.24 18.78
C GLU A 231 3.13 5.01 18.99
N GLY A 232 2.72 3.74 19.05
CA GLY A 232 1.33 3.36 19.29
C GLY A 232 0.34 3.76 18.18
N ASN A 233 0.81 3.98 16.95
CA ASN A 233 -0.04 4.36 15.81
C ASN A 233 -0.87 3.17 15.27
N LEU A 234 -1.73 2.63 16.12
CA LEU A 234 -2.65 1.54 15.79
C LEU A 234 -3.65 2.00 14.74
N ALA A 235 -3.98 1.13 13.78
CA ALA A 235 -5.11 1.33 12.90
C ALA A 235 -6.42 1.32 13.69
N GLU A 236 -7.47 1.95 13.14
CA GLU A 236 -8.82 1.84 13.72
C GLU A 236 -9.26 0.36 13.79
N GLY A 237 -8.92 -0.42 12.77
CA GLY A 237 -9.18 -1.85 12.69
C GLY A 237 -9.29 -2.33 11.25
N VAL A 238 -10.23 -3.25 10.98
CA VAL A 238 -10.44 -3.84 9.66
C VAL A 238 -11.90 -3.87 9.24
N VAL A 239 -12.16 -3.79 7.95
CA VAL A 239 -13.43 -4.16 7.34
C VAL A 239 -13.29 -5.55 6.75
N ILE A 240 -14.18 -6.46 7.13
CA ILE A 240 -14.25 -7.82 6.61
C ILE A 240 -15.45 -7.93 5.68
N ARG A 241 -15.26 -8.44 4.47
CA ARG A 241 -16.32 -8.58 3.47
C ARG A 241 -16.17 -9.85 2.64
N HIS A 242 -17.28 -10.38 2.17
CA HIS A 242 -17.26 -11.47 1.20
C HIS A 242 -16.70 -10.97 -0.14
N VAL A 243 -15.87 -11.76 -0.81
CA VAL A 243 -15.19 -11.32 -2.05
C VAL A 243 -16.17 -11.08 -3.20
N ARG A 244 -17.34 -11.74 -3.17
CA ARG A 244 -18.44 -11.55 -4.12
C ARG A 244 -19.63 -10.79 -3.53
N ARG A 245 -19.42 -9.92 -2.53
CA ARG A 245 -20.50 -9.05 -2.03
C ARG A 245 -21.13 -8.27 -3.19
N GLY A 246 -22.46 -8.22 -3.26
CA GLY A 246 -23.23 -7.63 -4.37
C GLY A 246 -23.61 -8.61 -5.48
N ASP A 247 -23.03 -9.81 -5.51
CA ASP A 247 -23.46 -10.89 -6.41
C ASP A 247 -24.85 -11.42 -5.95
N PRO A 248 -25.86 -11.50 -6.85
CA PRO A 248 -27.18 -12.02 -6.50
C PRO A 248 -27.18 -13.36 -5.78
N ALA A 249 -26.23 -14.27 -6.10
CA ALA A 249 -26.12 -15.57 -5.45
C ALA A 249 -25.63 -15.48 -3.99
N VAL A 250 -24.89 -14.41 -3.65
CA VAL A 250 -24.46 -14.13 -2.28
C VAL A 250 -25.56 -13.38 -1.54
N GLU A 251 -26.15 -12.37 -2.18
CA GLU A 251 -27.21 -11.53 -1.57
C GLU A 251 -28.50 -12.34 -1.31
N SER A 252 -28.78 -13.39 -2.08
CA SER A 252 -29.93 -14.29 -1.85
C SER A 252 -29.89 -15.01 -0.50
N SER A 253 -28.76 -15.03 0.19
CA SER A 253 -28.65 -15.54 1.57
C SER A 253 -29.42 -14.70 2.59
N GLY A 254 -29.78 -13.45 2.26
CA GLY A 254 -30.52 -12.54 3.12
C GLY A 254 -29.73 -12.02 4.33
N VAL A 255 -28.43 -12.30 4.41
CA VAL A 255 -27.53 -11.81 5.47
C VAL A 255 -26.53 -10.82 4.90
N SER A 256 -26.25 -9.75 5.66
CA SER A 256 -25.28 -8.75 5.23
C SER A 256 -23.86 -9.30 5.29
N THR A 257 -23.14 -9.22 4.17
CA THR A 257 -21.82 -9.85 3.96
C THR A 257 -20.64 -8.89 4.12
N ILE A 258 -20.81 -7.87 4.97
CA ILE A 258 -19.78 -6.91 5.35
C ILE A 258 -19.88 -6.60 6.84
N ILE A 259 -18.75 -6.55 7.54
CA ILE A 259 -18.66 -6.28 8.97
C ILE A 259 -17.37 -5.51 9.28
N LYS A 260 -17.29 -4.86 10.46
CA LYS A 260 -16.06 -4.16 10.89
C LYS A 260 -15.56 -4.67 12.24
N LEU A 261 -14.25 -4.83 12.36
CA LEU A 261 -13.57 -5.03 13.64
C LEU A 261 -12.80 -3.75 13.97
N ARG A 262 -12.79 -3.35 15.23
CA ARG A 262 -12.04 -2.20 15.72
C ARG A 262 -11.14 -2.63 16.87
N CYS A 263 -9.95 -2.05 16.96
CA CYS A 263 -9.07 -2.28 18.11
C CYS A 263 -9.65 -1.61 19.36
N SER A 264 -9.45 -2.23 20.52
CA SER A 264 -10.04 -1.76 21.76
C SER A 264 -9.52 -0.39 22.16
N SER A 265 -8.22 -0.12 21.98
CA SER A 265 -7.60 1.19 22.23
C SER A 265 -8.26 2.32 21.43
N PHE A 266 -8.66 2.07 20.18
CA PHE A 266 -9.39 3.07 19.39
C PHE A 266 -10.83 3.27 19.88
N MET A 267 -11.52 2.19 20.24
CA MET A 267 -12.88 2.28 20.78
C MET A 267 -12.92 3.09 22.08
N GLU A 268 -11.89 2.98 22.92
CA GLU A 268 -11.74 3.76 24.15
C GLU A 268 -11.66 5.27 23.89
N LEU A 269 -10.98 5.69 22.82
CA LEU A 269 -10.93 7.10 22.41
C LEU A 269 -12.32 7.63 21.98
N LYS A 270 -13.13 6.80 21.31
CA LYS A 270 -14.46 7.21 20.81
C LYS A 270 -15.58 7.10 21.86
N HIS A 271 -15.47 6.17 22.80
CA HIS A 271 -16.51 5.90 23.81
C HIS A 271 -15.92 5.73 25.23
N PRO A 272 -15.48 6.81 25.87
CA PRO A 272 -14.96 6.76 27.23
C PRO A 272 -16.00 6.13 28.19
N GLY A 273 -15.59 5.14 29.00
CA GLY A 273 -16.44 4.52 30.03
C GLY A 273 -17.28 3.31 29.61
N LYS A 274 -17.33 2.93 28.33
CA LYS A 274 -18.02 1.68 27.87
C LYS A 274 -17.09 0.47 27.70
N GLN A 275 -15.97 0.49 28.42
CA GLN A 275 -14.78 -0.37 28.23
C GLN A 275 -15.05 -1.87 28.38
N GLN A 276 -15.69 -2.28 29.47
CA GLN A 276 -15.95 -3.69 29.77
C GLN A 276 -17.03 -4.28 28.86
N GLU A 277 -18.04 -3.49 28.52
CA GLU A 277 -19.15 -3.92 27.67
C GLU A 277 -18.69 -4.14 26.22
N LEU A 278 -17.81 -3.28 25.69
CA LEU A 278 -17.27 -3.42 24.32
C LEU A 278 -16.17 -4.50 24.21
N LYS A 279 -15.30 -4.64 25.23
CA LYS A 279 -14.26 -5.70 25.25
C LYS A 279 -14.86 -7.09 25.46
N ALA A 280 -15.71 -7.26 26.47
CA ALA A 280 -16.27 -8.56 26.85
C ALA A 280 -17.26 -9.14 25.82
N THR A 281 -17.96 -8.28 25.07
CA THR A 281 -19.02 -8.75 24.16
C THR A 281 -18.49 -9.16 22.78
N PHE A 282 -17.32 -8.66 22.36
CA PHE A 282 -16.95 -8.75 20.95
C PHE A 282 -15.59 -9.40 20.66
N LEU A 283 -14.49 -8.87 21.20
CA LEU A 283 -13.14 -9.39 20.92
C LEU A 283 -12.88 -10.73 21.62
N ASP A 284 -13.32 -10.87 22.87
CA ASP A 284 -13.07 -12.10 23.64
C ASP A 284 -13.95 -13.28 23.19
N THR A 285 -15.15 -13.03 22.63
CA THR A 285 -16.07 -14.12 22.24
C THR A 285 -15.93 -14.48 20.76
N VAL A 286 -15.99 -13.50 19.86
CA VAL A 286 -16.02 -13.76 18.41
C VAL A 286 -14.64 -14.18 17.90
N ARG A 287 -13.58 -13.46 18.26
CA ARG A 287 -12.21 -13.78 17.83
C ARG A 287 -11.67 -15.00 18.56
N ALA A 288 -11.87 -15.16 19.87
CA ALA A 288 -11.43 -16.37 20.56
C ALA A 288 -12.18 -17.61 20.06
N GLY A 289 -13.48 -17.50 19.77
CA GLY A 289 -14.25 -18.56 19.13
C GLY A 289 -13.72 -18.90 17.73
N ALA A 290 -13.37 -17.89 16.92
CA ALA A 290 -12.77 -18.10 15.61
C ALA A 290 -11.41 -18.80 15.74
N LEU A 291 -10.55 -18.33 16.64
CA LEU A 291 -9.25 -18.96 16.94
C LEU A 291 -9.40 -20.41 17.43
N GLN A 292 -10.41 -20.71 18.28
CA GLN A 292 -10.69 -22.06 18.73
C GLN A 292 -11.11 -22.98 17.57
N ARG A 293 -11.99 -22.51 16.68
CA ARG A 293 -12.41 -23.26 15.48
C ARG A 293 -11.28 -23.49 14.48
N MET A 294 -10.26 -22.64 14.49
CA MET A 294 -9.05 -22.78 13.67
C MET A 294 -8.00 -23.77 14.23
N ARG A 295 -8.13 -24.27 15.47
CA ARG A 295 -7.13 -25.15 16.14
C ARG A 295 -6.91 -26.53 15.48
N GLY A 296 -7.46 -26.78 14.29
CA GLY A 296 -7.13 -27.91 13.40
C GLY A 296 -5.89 -27.74 12.53
N GLY A 297 -4.96 -26.83 12.85
CA GLY A 297 -3.61 -26.80 12.27
C GLY A 297 -3.34 -25.84 11.11
N LYS A 298 -4.27 -24.97 10.71
CA LYS A 298 -3.99 -23.89 9.74
C LYS A 298 -3.53 -22.63 10.47
N LYS A 299 -2.26 -22.26 10.33
CA LYS A 299 -1.79 -20.89 10.66
C LYS A 299 -2.57 -19.90 9.78
N VAL A 300 -3.22 -18.91 10.39
CA VAL A 300 -3.75 -17.75 9.67
C VAL A 300 -2.56 -17.11 8.95
N THR A 301 -2.53 -17.25 7.64
CA THR A 301 -1.50 -16.60 6.82
C THR A 301 -1.96 -15.17 6.65
N VAL A 302 -1.45 -14.27 7.50
CA VAL A 302 -1.68 -12.84 7.32
C VAL A 302 -1.05 -12.47 5.97
N LEU A 303 -1.86 -12.05 5.00
CA LEU A 303 -1.38 -11.66 3.67
C LEU A 303 -0.57 -10.35 3.66
N THR A 304 -0.49 -9.65 4.80
CA THR A 304 0.54 -8.61 4.98
C THR A 304 1.95 -9.20 4.82
N ASP A 305 2.15 -10.44 5.28
CA ASP A 305 3.35 -11.26 5.02
C ASP A 305 3.33 -11.91 3.63
N ALA A 306 2.41 -11.56 2.73
CA ALA A 306 2.46 -12.00 1.34
C ALA A 306 2.77 -10.85 0.37
N MET A 307 2.33 -9.62 0.67
CA MET A 307 2.71 -8.45 -0.12
C MET A 307 4.09 -7.94 0.23
N LEU A 308 4.43 -7.89 1.53
CA LEU A 308 5.75 -7.45 1.96
C LEU A 308 6.80 -8.46 1.45
N PRO A 309 6.71 -9.78 1.66
CA PRO A 309 7.71 -10.74 1.16
C PRO A 309 7.80 -10.86 -0.36
N LYS A 310 6.72 -10.63 -1.13
CA LYS A 310 6.81 -10.58 -2.59
C LYS A 310 7.47 -9.30 -3.09
N LEU A 311 7.12 -8.15 -2.52
CA LEU A 311 7.78 -6.88 -2.81
C LEU A 311 9.24 -6.92 -2.36
N GLU A 312 9.50 -7.46 -1.18
CA GLU A 312 10.81 -7.65 -0.58
C GLU A 312 11.66 -8.62 -1.42
N ALA A 313 11.08 -9.76 -1.84
CA ALA A 313 11.76 -10.72 -2.71
C ALA A 313 12.02 -10.13 -4.11
N ALA A 314 11.06 -9.39 -4.69
CA ALA A 314 11.24 -8.74 -5.98
C ALA A 314 12.29 -7.62 -5.91
N ALA A 315 12.26 -6.80 -4.86
CA ALA A 315 13.27 -5.79 -4.57
C ALA A 315 14.65 -6.40 -4.36
N ASN A 316 14.74 -7.50 -3.62
CA ASN A 316 15.99 -8.22 -3.41
C ASN A 316 16.50 -8.80 -4.73
N ALA A 317 15.66 -9.46 -5.52
CA ALA A 317 16.03 -9.99 -6.83
C ALA A 317 16.53 -8.88 -7.79
N LEU A 318 15.86 -7.73 -7.80
CA LEU A 318 16.25 -6.57 -8.61
C LEU A 318 17.59 -5.97 -8.16
N LEU A 319 17.83 -5.88 -6.84
CA LEU A 319 19.11 -5.46 -6.29
C LEU A 319 20.23 -6.46 -6.63
N LEU A 320 19.96 -7.76 -6.49
CA LEU A 320 20.94 -8.81 -6.77
C LEU A 320 21.28 -8.90 -8.28
N ASN A 321 20.34 -8.61 -9.17
CA ASN A 321 20.61 -8.51 -10.62
C ASN A 321 21.63 -7.41 -10.97
N ASN A 322 21.84 -6.43 -10.08
CA ASN A 322 22.88 -5.41 -10.27
C ASN A 322 24.28 -5.93 -9.93
N VAL A 323 24.43 -7.07 -9.27
CA VAL A 323 25.72 -7.71 -9.01
C VAL A 323 26.09 -8.59 -10.21
N SER A 324 27.02 -8.11 -11.03
CA SER A 324 27.41 -8.80 -12.27
C SER A 324 28.91 -8.70 -12.54
N LYS A 325 29.44 -9.62 -13.37
CA LYS A 325 30.84 -9.60 -13.82
C LYS A 325 31.21 -8.30 -14.53
N GLY A 326 30.27 -7.71 -15.28
CA GLY A 326 30.48 -6.41 -15.93
C GLY A 326 30.72 -5.31 -14.92
N ARG A 327 29.91 -5.27 -13.85
CA ARG A 327 30.07 -4.29 -12.77
C ARG A 327 31.35 -4.52 -11.96
N LEU A 328 31.71 -5.77 -11.69
CA LEU A 328 32.98 -6.12 -11.07
C LEU A 328 34.17 -5.61 -11.89
N ASN A 329 34.18 -5.82 -13.21
CA ASN A 329 35.24 -5.31 -14.08
C ASN A 329 35.32 -3.78 -14.05
N ASN A 330 34.19 -3.08 -13.99
CA ASN A 330 34.16 -1.62 -13.86
C ASN A 330 34.74 -1.14 -12.52
N VAL A 331 34.48 -1.87 -11.42
CA VAL A 331 35.07 -1.57 -10.11
C VAL A 331 36.57 -1.78 -10.14
N LEU A 332 37.05 -2.92 -10.66
CA LEU A 332 38.48 -3.21 -10.79
C LEU A 332 39.20 -2.18 -11.67
N SER A 333 38.56 -1.74 -12.76
CA SER A 333 39.10 -0.69 -13.62
C SER A 333 39.25 0.66 -12.92
N LYS A 334 38.41 0.97 -11.93
CA LYS A 334 38.50 2.21 -11.13
C LYS A 334 39.60 2.12 -10.06
N ILE A 335 39.84 0.93 -9.51
CA ILE A 335 40.90 0.67 -8.54
C ILE A 335 42.27 0.75 -9.23
N GLY A 336 42.39 0.14 -10.41
CA GLY A 336 43.66 -0.01 -11.09
C GLY A 336 44.48 -1.19 -10.55
N ARG A 337 45.58 -1.49 -11.24
CA ARG A 337 46.37 -2.70 -10.99
C ARG A 337 47.27 -2.61 -9.77
N GLU A 338 47.97 -1.48 -9.63
CA GLU A 338 48.98 -1.30 -8.59
C GLU A 338 48.40 -1.46 -7.17
N PRO A 339 47.24 -0.86 -6.81
CA PRO A 339 46.66 -1.04 -5.47
C PRO A 339 46.20 -2.49 -5.18
N LEU A 340 45.82 -3.25 -6.22
CA LEU A 340 45.44 -4.66 -6.09
C LEU A 340 46.64 -5.55 -5.83
N LEU A 341 47.78 -5.29 -6.48
CA LEU A 341 48.99 -6.09 -6.34
C LEU A 341 49.82 -5.71 -5.10
N SER A 342 49.77 -4.45 -4.68
CA SER A 342 50.48 -3.93 -3.50
C SER A 342 49.84 -4.34 -2.17
N SER A 343 48.67 -5.00 -2.21
CA SER A 343 47.85 -5.32 -1.03
C SER A 343 47.31 -4.07 -0.30
N GLU A 344 47.30 -2.91 -0.96
CA GLU A 344 46.63 -1.70 -0.46
C GLU A 344 45.09 -1.86 -0.49
N VAL A 345 44.58 -2.60 -1.48
CA VAL A 345 43.17 -2.96 -1.59
C VAL A 345 43.02 -4.46 -1.41
N GLN A 346 42.30 -4.86 -0.37
CA GLN A 346 42.03 -6.26 -0.05
C GLN A 346 40.77 -6.78 -0.76
N GLU A 347 40.57 -8.10 -0.72
CA GLU A 347 39.39 -8.74 -1.30
C GLU A 347 38.10 -8.14 -0.73
N GLU A 348 38.03 -7.92 0.59
CA GLU A 348 36.88 -7.35 1.28
C GLU A 348 36.56 -5.92 0.83
N ASP A 349 37.58 -5.13 0.47
CA ASP A 349 37.41 -3.78 -0.04
C ASP A 349 36.75 -3.80 -1.42
N VAL A 350 37.15 -4.74 -2.28
CA VAL A 350 36.55 -4.94 -3.60
C VAL A 350 35.09 -5.40 -3.47
N VAL A 351 34.78 -6.29 -2.53
CA VAL A 351 33.39 -6.69 -2.22
C VAL A 351 32.56 -5.47 -1.83
N LEU A 352 33.08 -4.65 -0.92
CA LEU A 352 32.38 -3.45 -0.45
C LEU A 352 32.13 -2.46 -1.58
N MET A 353 33.14 -2.18 -2.42
CA MET A 353 33.00 -1.28 -3.57
C MET A 353 32.00 -1.80 -4.60
N LEU A 354 31.97 -3.11 -4.86
CA LEU A 354 31.00 -3.74 -5.76
C LEU A 354 29.57 -3.64 -5.20
N ALA A 355 29.39 -3.95 -3.92
CA ALA A 355 28.10 -3.84 -3.26
C ALA A 355 27.57 -2.39 -3.26
N GLN A 356 28.45 -1.40 -3.01
CA GLN A 356 28.11 0.02 -3.07
C GLN A 356 27.74 0.48 -4.48
N ASP A 357 28.47 0.06 -5.51
CA ASP A 357 28.20 0.42 -6.91
C ASP A 357 26.85 -0.18 -7.37
N ALA A 358 26.57 -1.44 -7.01
CA ALA A 358 25.29 -2.09 -7.28
C ALA A 358 24.12 -1.42 -6.55
N LEU A 359 24.31 -1.07 -5.26
CA LEU A 359 23.30 -0.37 -4.47
C LEU A 359 23.02 1.03 -5.03
N LYS A 360 24.05 1.76 -5.45
CA LYS A 360 23.91 3.11 -6.00
C LYS A 360 23.01 3.13 -7.25
N ASP A 361 23.14 2.15 -8.14
CA ASP A 361 22.30 2.08 -9.33
C ASP A 361 20.90 1.55 -9.00
N PHE A 362 20.78 0.56 -8.13
CA PHE A 362 19.49 0.13 -7.60
C PHE A 362 18.69 1.31 -7.05
N LEU A 363 19.31 2.21 -6.29
CA LEU A 363 18.64 3.39 -5.72
C LEU A 363 18.16 4.40 -6.78
N LYS A 364 18.67 4.36 -8.02
CA LYS A 364 18.18 5.23 -9.11
C LYS A 364 16.92 4.67 -9.78
N GLU A 365 16.78 3.35 -9.80
CA GLU A 365 15.76 2.64 -10.57
C GLU A 365 14.65 2.04 -9.70
N THR A 366 14.88 1.90 -8.40
CA THR A 366 13.95 1.24 -7.49
C THR A 366 12.71 2.06 -7.21
N ASP A 367 11.58 1.38 -7.05
CA ASP A 367 10.31 2.02 -6.73
C ASP A 367 10.38 2.68 -5.33
N PRO A 368 9.89 3.92 -5.16
CA PRO A 368 9.83 4.58 -3.86
C PRO A 368 9.21 3.73 -2.75
N VAL A 369 8.26 2.85 -3.07
CA VAL A 369 7.63 1.92 -2.13
C VAL A 369 8.66 1.01 -1.45
N VAL A 370 9.72 0.59 -2.17
CA VAL A 370 10.80 -0.24 -1.61
C VAL A 370 11.67 0.54 -0.63
N LEU A 371 11.96 1.82 -0.92
CA LEU A 371 12.74 2.69 -0.04
C LEU A 371 12.02 3.02 1.27
N ASN A 372 10.70 2.88 1.26
CA ASN A 372 9.80 3.18 2.37
C ASN A 372 9.42 1.96 3.21
N THR A 373 10.03 0.81 2.93
CA THR A 373 9.89 -0.41 3.74
C THR A 373 10.58 -0.30 5.11
N SER A 374 10.35 -1.30 5.96
CA SER A 374 10.92 -1.36 7.31
C SER A 374 12.45 -1.22 7.30
N LEU A 375 13.00 -0.61 8.35
CA LEU A 375 14.46 -0.48 8.49
C LEU A 375 15.15 -1.85 8.57
N SER A 376 14.51 -2.85 9.21
CA SER A 376 15.00 -4.23 9.27
C SER A 376 15.14 -4.84 7.89
N PHE A 377 14.15 -4.66 7.01
CA PHE A 377 14.23 -5.16 5.64
C PHE A 377 15.29 -4.46 4.80
N ARG A 378 15.38 -3.12 4.87
CA ARG A 378 16.45 -2.38 4.16
C ARG A 378 17.85 -2.80 4.61
N LYS A 379 18.04 -3.09 5.90
CA LYS A 379 19.28 -3.71 6.40
C LYS A 379 19.51 -5.11 5.83
N ALA A 380 18.45 -5.90 5.65
CA ALA A 380 18.54 -7.21 5.02
C ALA A 380 18.95 -7.12 3.54
N LEU A 381 18.42 -6.15 2.77
CA LEU A 381 18.84 -5.88 1.39
C LEU A 381 20.34 -5.55 1.30
N ILE A 382 20.83 -4.65 2.17
CA ILE A 382 22.25 -4.27 2.22
C ILE A 382 23.14 -5.48 2.51
N ARG A 383 22.73 -6.36 3.44
CA ARG A 383 23.46 -7.60 3.72
C ARG A 383 23.42 -8.56 2.54
N SER A 384 22.25 -8.71 1.91
CA SER A 384 22.07 -9.63 0.78
C SER A 384 22.95 -9.24 -0.42
N VAL A 385 23.02 -7.95 -0.76
CA VAL A 385 23.89 -7.49 -1.87
C VAL A 385 25.37 -7.64 -1.54
N TYR A 386 25.76 -7.43 -0.28
CA TYR A 386 27.13 -7.67 0.16
C TYR A 386 27.53 -9.15 0.01
N PHE A 387 26.69 -10.09 0.49
CA PHE A 387 26.98 -11.52 0.35
C PHE A 387 26.99 -11.99 -1.10
N ALA A 388 26.13 -11.44 -1.96
CA ALA A 388 26.17 -11.76 -3.39
C ALA A 388 27.44 -11.23 -4.08
N ALA A 389 27.91 -10.04 -3.69
CA ALA A 389 29.18 -9.50 -4.16
C ALA A 389 30.36 -10.35 -3.67
N GLU A 390 30.33 -10.82 -2.42
CA GLU A 390 31.34 -11.72 -1.85
C GLU A 390 31.39 -13.04 -2.61
N ASP A 391 30.25 -13.69 -2.83
CA ASP A 391 30.17 -14.99 -3.53
C ASP A 391 30.68 -14.89 -4.97
N LEU A 392 30.28 -13.83 -5.70
CA LEU A 392 30.78 -13.57 -7.04
C LEU A 392 32.29 -13.34 -7.06
N LEU A 393 32.81 -12.52 -6.15
CA LEU A 393 34.24 -12.22 -6.10
C LEU A 393 35.05 -13.45 -5.72
N ARG A 394 34.62 -14.21 -4.71
CA ARG A 394 35.29 -15.44 -4.27
C ARG A 394 35.45 -16.45 -5.41
N GLY A 395 34.45 -16.54 -6.29
CA GLY A 395 34.51 -17.39 -7.49
C GLY A 395 35.48 -16.91 -8.58
N GLU A 396 35.86 -15.63 -8.59
CA GLU A 396 36.64 -14.99 -9.65
C GLU A 396 38.02 -14.48 -9.18
N TRP A 397 38.24 -14.33 -7.87
CA TRP A 397 39.36 -13.59 -7.28
C TRP A 397 40.72 -14.14 -7.71
N LYS A 398 40.90 -15.46 -7.59
CA LYS A 398 42.15 -16.12 -8.00
C LYS A 398 42.47 -15.85 -9.47
N ARG A 399 41.46 -15.94 -10.35
CA ARG A 399 41.62 -15.71 -11.79
C ARG A 399 41.95 -14.24 -12.10
N ILE A 400 41.34 -13.31 -11.37
CA ILE A 400 41.62 -11.87 -11.48
C ILE A 400 43.08 -11.60 -11.08
N MET A 401 43.51 -12.09 -9.92
CA MET A 401 44.88 -11.88 -9.44
C MET A 401 45.94 -12.52 -10.33
N GLU A 402 45.67 -13.72 -10.87
CA GLU A 402 46.54 -14.37 -11.86
C GLU A 402 46.68 -13.53 -13.14
N ARG A 403 45.56 -12.99 -13.63
CA ARG A 403 45.55 -12.12 -14.83
C ARG A 403 46.32 -10.83 -14.60
N GLU A 404 46.11 -10.15 -13.47
CA GLU A 404 46.80 -8.89 -13.19
C GLU A 404 48.31 -9.10 -12.98
N ARG A 405 48.72 -10.18 -12.33
CA ARG A 405 50.15 -10.55 -12.20
C ARG A 405 50.78 -10.89 -13.54
N ALA A 406 50.10 -11.65 -14.39
CA ALA A 406 50.59 -11.98 -15.73
C ALA A 406 50.81 -10.70 -16.56
N SER A 407 49.84 -9.78 -16.55
CA SER A 407 49.97 -8.51 -17.26
C SER A 407 51.03 -7.59 -16.66
N GLN A 408 51.25 -7.61 -15.33
CA GLN A 408 52.37 -6.88 -14.73
C GLN A 408 53.72 -7.44 -15.17
N THR A 409 53.85 -8.77 -15.22
CA THR A 409 55.08 -9.44 -15.67
C THR A 409 55.43 -9.06 -17.12
N GLU A 410 54.43 -8.95 -17.99
CA GLU A 410 54.63 -8.47 -19.37
C GLU A 410 55.12 -7.03 -19.43
N ILE A 411 54.56 -6.15 -18.59
CA ILE A 411 55.00 -4.74 -18.50
C ILE A 411 56.44 -4.66 -17.98
N ASP A 412 56.76 -5.37 -16.91
CA ASP A 412 58.10 -5.36 -16.32
C ASP A 412 59.15 -5.89 -17.31
N ALA A 413 58.80 -6.91 -18.11
CA ALA A 413 59.65 -7.43 -19.17
C ALA A 413 59.86 -6.41 -20.31
N ALA A 414 58.82 -5.66 -20.68
CA ALA A 414 58.92 -4.61 -21.70
C ALA A 414 59.78 -3.43 -21.22
N ILE A 415 59.63 -3.01 -19.95
CA ILE A 415 60.47 -1.98 -19.33
C ILE A 415 61.94 -2.42 -19.31
N ALA A 416 62.21 -3.65 -18.85
CA ALA A 416 63.58 -4.18 -18.81
C ALA A 416 64.21 -4.36 -20.20
N ALA A 417 63.42 -4.55 -21.25
CA ALA A 417 63.90 -4.58 -22.63
C ALA A 417 64.27 -3.19 -23.14
N LEU A 418 63.44 -2.17 -22.87
CA LEU A 418 63.70 -0.76 -23.18
C LEU A 418 64.96 -0.25 -22.46
N GLU A 419 65.10 -0.53 -21.17
CA GLU A 419 66.27 -0.13 -20.38
C GLU A 419 67.58 -0.76 -20.93
N LYS A 420 67.50 -1.97 -21.50
CA LYS A 420 68.64 -2.62 -22.16
C LYS A 420 68.97 -2.01 -23.52
N GLU A 421 67.98 -1.52 -24.25
CA GLU A 421 68.19 -0.82 -25.53
C GLU A 421 68.76 0.60 -25.31
N GLU A 422 68.34 1.32 -24.26
CA GLU A 422 68.89 2.64 -23.93
C GLU A 422 70.32 2.59 -23.34
N ALA A 423 70.72 1.43 -22.81
CA ALA A 423 72.07 1.20 -22.27
C ALA A 423 73.09 0.71 -23.31
N GLN A 424 72.67 0.47 -24.56
CA GLN A 424 73.51 0.16 -25.73
C GLN A 424 73.71 1.40 -26.59
#